data_AF-A0A1F9DUA4-F1
#
_entry.id   AF-A0A1F9DUA4-F1
#
_cell.length_a   1.000
_cell.length_b   1.000
_cell.length_c   1.000
_cell.angle_alpha   90.00
_cell.angle_beta   90.00
_cell.angle_gamma   90.00
#
_symmetry.space_group_name_H-M   'P 1'
#
loop_
_entity.id
_entity.type
_entity.pdbx_description
1 polymer ?
#
loop_
_entity_poly.entity_id
_entity_poly.type
_entity_poly.pdbx_seq_one_letter_code
_entity_poly.pdbx_strand_id
1 'polypeptide(L)'
;MRFEQPTKLASFFRYCIMEYAETGLEIGHGAPDVDHCLIANHSQAGLKVANDAGPKIFYSTFSKNSGTGAIVAVGASRPKINRNNFLDNPFAVQSLSSIHLDARENWWGSSPPRESLFLGGINYQSWLEAPEADAFQGRKP
;
A
#
# COMPACT_ATOMS: atom_id res chain seq x y z
N MET A 1 -2.40 -9.27 10.34
CA MET A 1 -1.69 -8.84 11.57
C MET A 1 -2.14 -7.42 11.94
N ARG A 2 -2.15 -7.04 13.22
CA ARG A 2 -2.70 -5.74 13.67
C ARG A 2 -1.80 -5.04 14.68
N PHE A 3 -1.58 -3.72 14.50
CA PHE A 3 -0.86 -2.86 15.46
C PHE A 3 -1.83 -1.85 16.05
N GLU A 4 -2.10 -1.98 17.35
CA GLU A 4 -3.15 -1.21 18.05
C GLU A 4 -2.60 -0.15 19.01
N GLN A 5 -1.30 -0.16 19.33
CA GLN A 5 -0.71 0.76 20.32
C GLN A 5 0.52 1.50 19.76
N PRO A 6 0.69 2.80 20.09
CA PRO A 6 1.90 3.55 19.74
C PRO A 6 3.13 2.96 20.43
N THR A 7 4.23 2.80 19.69
CA THR A 7 5.53 2.39 20.25
C THR A 7 6.62 3.37 19.80
N LYS A 8 7.64 3.57 20.63
CA LYS A 8 8.83 4.36 20.28
C LYS A 8 9.86 3.58 19.45
N LEU A 9 9.68 2.26 19.30
CA LEU A 9 10.59 1.41 18.56
C LEU A 9 10.22 1.39 17.09
N ALA A 10 11.23 1.57 16.23
CA ALA A 10 11.06 1.38 14.80
C ALA A 10 10.57 -0.05 14.54
N SER A 11 9.45 -0.17 13.84
CA SER A 11 8.89 -1.46 13.42
C SER A 11 8.99 -1.54 11.90
N PHE A 12 9.30 -2.71 11.37
CA PHE A 12 9.40 -2.91 9.93
C PHE A 12 8.86 -4.27 9.51
N PHE A 13 8.25 -4.30 8.34
CA PHE A 13 7.97 -5.50 7.57
C PHE A 13 8.85 -5.47 6.35
N ARG A 14 9.81 -6.39 6.28
CA ARG A 14 10.77 -6.46 5.20
C ARG A 14 10.85 -7.87 4.65
N TYR A 15 10.84 -8.03 3.33
CA TYR A 15 10.88 -9.35 2.66
C TYR A 15 9.77 -10.31 3.13
N CYS A 16 8.61 -9.76 3.51
CA CYS A 16 7.46 -10.54 3.97
C CYS A 16 6.54 -10.88 2.79
N ILE A 17 5.88 -12.04 2.89
CA ILE A 17 4.81 -12.45 1.98
C ILE A 17 3.53 -12.55 2.81
N MET A 18 2.52 -11.76 2.45
CA MET A 18 1.22 -11.73 3.10
C MET A 18 0.16 -12.05 2.04
N GLU A 19 -0.56 -13.16 2.23
CA GLU A 19 -1.55 -13.62 1.26
C GLU A 19 -2.78 -14.28 1.92
N TYR A 20 -3.89 -14.32 1.19
CA TYR A 20 -5.10 -15.11 1.50
C TYR A 20 -5.83 -14.78 2.82
N ALA A 21 -5.57 -13.60 3.38
CA ALA A 21 -6.37 -13.03 4.48
C ALA A 21 -7.50 -12.13 3.96
N GLU A 22 -8.45 -11.75 4.83
CA GLU A 22 -9.43 -10.71 4.52
C GLU A 22 -8.74 -9.35 4.31
N THR A 23 -8.04 -8.88 5.33
CA THR A 23 -7.10 -7.74 5.26
C THR A 23 -5.70 -8.25 5.56
N GLY A 24 -4.74 -8.03 4.68
CA GLY A 24 -3.36 -8.51 4.85
C GLY A 24 -2.69 -7.93 6.09
N LEU A 25 -2.65 -6.60 6.18
CA LEU A 25 -2.08 -5.86 7.29
C LEU A 25 -2.96 -4.66 7.67
N GLU A 26 -3.22 -4.49 8.97
CA GLU A 26 -3.89 -3.29 9.50
C GLU A 26 -2.93 -2.54 10.45
N ILE A 27 -2.69 -1.27 10.14
CA ILE A 27 -1.86 -0.35 10.92
C ILE A 27 -2.78 0.74 11.48
N GLY A 28 -3.14 0.62 12.76
CA GLY A 28 -3.99 1.60 13.43
C GLY A 28 -3.24 2.82 13.92
N HIS A 29 -2.00 2.65 14.39
CA HIS A 29 -1.16 3.72 14.93
C HIS A 29 0.31 3.48 14.58
N GLY A 30 1.12 4.53 14.70
CA GLY A 30 2.56 4.48 14.48
C GLY A 30 2.99 4.63 13.02
N ALA A 31 4.26 4.36 12.74
CA ALA A 31 4.87 4.57 11.43
C ALA A 31 5.84 3.43 11.08
N PRO A 32 5.36 2.17 10.98
CA PRO A 32 6.23 1.09 10.56
C PRO A 32 6.63 1.26 9.08
N ASP A 33 7.83 0.83 8.74
CA ASP A 33 8.24 0.70 7.35
C ASP A 33 7.70 -0.63 6.80
N VAL A 34 7.08 -0.60 5.62
CA VAL A 34 6.65 -1.79 4.86
C VAL A 34 7.42 -1.78 3.56
N ASP A 35 8.44 -2.63 3.47
CA ASP A 35 9.35 -2.61 2.34
C ASP A 35 9.70 -3.99 1.78
N HIS A 36 9.95 -4.08 0.48
CA HIS A 36 10.27 -5.35 -0.19
C HIS A 36 9.28 -6.48 0.15
N CYS A 37 7.99 -6.19 0.28
CA CYS A 37 6.97 -7.18 0.62
C CYS A 37 6.10 -7.56 -0.59
N LEU A 38 5.56 -8.77 -0.58
CA LEU A 38 4.42 -9.18 -1.40
C LEU A 38 3.14 -9.13 -0.57
N ILE A 39 2.16 -8.35 -1.01
CA ILE A 39 0.85 -8.23 -0.35
C ILE A 39 -0.21 -8.54 -1.40
N ALA A 40 -0.71 -9.77 -1.40
CA ALA A 40 -1.48 -10.28 -2.52
C ALA A 40 -2.65 -11.19 -2.15
N ASN A 41 -3.61 -11.33 -3.06
CA ASN A 41 -4.70 -12.30 -2.95
C ASN A 41 -5.56 -12.15 -1.68
N HIS A 42 -5.69 -10.93 -1.16
CA HIS A 42 -6.58 -10.65 -0.02
C HIS A 42 -8.03 -10.42 -0.47
N SER A 43 -9.01 -10.83 0.34
CA SER A 43 -10.43 -10.73 -0.06
C SER A 43 -11.05 -9.33 0.15
N GLN A 44 -10.41 -8.44 0.92
CA GLN A 44 -10.86 -7.06 1.15
C GLN A 44 -9.79 -5.98 0.97
N ALA A 45 -8.62 -6.11 1.59
CA ALA A 45 -7.59 -5.07 1.52
C ALA A 45 -6.20 -5.69 1.62
N GLY A 46 -5.24 -5.19 0.82
CA GLY A 46 -3.84 -5.51 1.05
C GLY A 46 -3.32 -4.91 2.36
N LEU A 47 -3.47 -3.59 2.48
CA LEU A 47 -3.05 -2.82 3.63
C LEU A 47 -4.12 -1.80 4.02
N LYS A 48 -4.53 -1.81 5.27
CA LYS A 48 -5.40 -0.79 5.87
C LYS A 48 -4.59 0.09 6.83
N VAL A 49 -4.62 1.40 6.60
CA VAL A 49 -3.96 2.40 7.45
C VAL A 49 -5.02 3.28 8.07
N ALA A 50 -5.04 3.40 9.40
CA ALA A 50 -6.11 4.05 10.13
C ALA A 50 -5.61 5.09 11.14
N ASN A 51 -6.55 5.76 11.81
CA ASN A 51 -6.35 6.79 12.83
C ASN A 51 -5.29 7.82 12.42
N ASP A 52 -4.14 7.87 13.09
CA ASP A 52 -3.05 8.82 12.82
C ASP A 52 -1.79 8.14 12.25
N ALA A 53 -1.90 6.87 11.84
CA ALA A 53 -0.76 6.10 11.36
C ALA A 53 -0.15 6.70 10.09
N GLY A 54 1.18 6.65 10.01
CA GLY A 54 1.98 7.20 8.90
C GLY A 54 3.11 6.26 8.47
N PRO A 55 2.80 5.03 8.04
CA PRO A 55 3.83 4.10 7.55
C PRO A 55 4.49 4.61 6.28
N LYS A 56 5.74 4.20 6.04
CA LYS A 56 6.37 4.32 4.72
C LYS A 56 6.23 3.00 4.00
N ILE A 57 5.70 3.02 2.80
CA ILE A 57 5.41 1.83 2.00
C ILE A 57 6.18 1.98 0.69
N PHE A 58 7.18 1.15 0.49
CA PHE A 58 8.11 1.29 -0.63
C PHE A 58 8.71 -0.04 -1.08
N TYR A 59 9.13 -0.14 -2.34
CA TYR A 59 9.67 -1.36 -2.96
C TYR A 59 8.82 -2.62 -2.74
N SER A 60 7.51 -2.47 -2.59
CA SER A 60 6.59 -3.60 -2.37
C SER A 60 5.70 -3.83 -3.59
N THR A 61 5.17 -5.04 -3.71
CA THR A 61 4.24 -5.42 -4.76
C THR A 61 2.88 -5.75 -4.15
N PHE A 62 1.86 -5.04 -4.60
CA PHE A 62 0.47 -5.27 -4.25
C PHE A 62 -0.26 -5.89 -5.43
N SER A 63 -0.74 -7.13 -5.29
CA SER A 63 -1.30 -7.86 -6.42
C SER A 63 -2.61 -8.57 -6.10
N LYS A 64 -3.62 -8.44 -6.96
CA LYS A 64 -4.86 -9.25 -6.87
C LYS A 64 -5.58 -9.18 -5.51
N ASN A 65 -5.48 -8.06 -4.81
CA ASN A 65 -6.30 -7.80 -3.63
C ASN A 65 -7.69 -7.38 -4.10
N SER A 66 -8.75 -7.94 -3.51
CA SER A 66 -10.15 -7.71 -3.90
C SER A 66 -10.79 -6.62 -3.02
N GLY A 67 -12.10 -6.40 -3.14
CA GLY A 67 -12.85 -5.49 -2.28
C GLY A 67 -12.38 -4.04 -2.38
N THR A 68 -11.78 -3.53 -1.30
CA THR A 68 -11.20 -2.18 -1.26
C THR A 68 -9.85 -2.04 -1.95
N GLY A 69 -9.26 -3.15 -2.40
CA GLY A 69 -8.07 -3.16 -3.26
C GLY A 69 -6.75 -3.22 -2.48
N ALA A 70 -5.72 -2.56 -2.98
CA ALA A 70 -4.37 -2.69 -2.43
C ALA A 70 -4.20 -1.92 -1.12
N ILE A 71 -4.43 -0.61 -1.10
CA ILE A 71 -4.27 0.21 0.11
C ILE A 71 -5.55 1.01 0.38
N VAL A 72 -6.03 0.95 1.63
CA VAL A 72 -7.11 1.82 2.13
C VAL A 72 -6.61 2.64 3.31
N ALA A 73 -6.77 3.95 3.23
CA ALA A 73 -6.40 4.92 4.27
C ALA A 73 -7.66 5.55 4.85
N VAL A 74 -7.82 5.55 6.17
CA VAL A 74 -8.99 6.10 6.87
C VAL A 74 -8.57 7.00 8.03
N GLY A 75 -9.46 7.89 8.50
CA GLY A 75 -9.20 8.75 9.65
C GLY A 75 -8.31 9.95 9.30
N ALA A 76 -7.23 10.17 10.05
CA ALA A 76 -6.18 11.17 9.77
C ALA A 76 -4.86 10.48 9.36
N SER A 77 -4.95 9.28 8.77
CA SER A 77 -3.79 8.49 8.37
C SER A 77 -3.07 9.15 7.20
N ARG A 78 -1.75 8.97 7.16
CA ARG A 78 -0.84 9.63 6.23
C ARG A 78 0.26 8.68 5.74
N PRO A 79 -0.10 7.54 5.14
CA PRO A 79 0.90 6.67 4.53
C PRO A 79 1.68 7.42 3.43
N LYS A 80 3.00 7.25 3.42
CA LYS A 80 3.82 7.64 2.26
C LYS A 80 3.98 6.42 1.37
N ILE A 81 3.47 6.50 0.15
CA ILE A 81 3.40 5.38 -0.79
C ILE A 81 4.23 5.73 -2.01
N ASN A 82 5.40 5.14 -2.18
CA ASN A 82 6.26 5.44 -3.33
C ASN A 82 7.13 4.25 -3.71
N ARG A 83 7.50 4.14 -4.99
CA ARG A 83 8.36 3.07 -5.53
C ARG A 83 7.77 1.68 -5.30
N ASN A 84 6.47 1.49 -5.50
CA ASN A 84 5.79 0.19 -5.41
C ASN A 84 5.19 -0.22 -6.76
N ASN A 85 4.85 -1.51 -6.87
CA ASN A 85 4.11 -2.08 -8.00
C ASN A 85 2.68 -2.43 -7.57
N PHE A 86 1.68 -1.91 -8.29
CA PHE A 86 0.27 -2.25 -8.10
C PHE A 86 -0.27 -2.95 -9.34
N LEU A 87 -0.68 -4.21 -9.19
CA LEU A 87 -1.06 -5.08 -10.30
C LEU A 87 -2.40 -5.77 -10.03
N ASP A 88 -3.34 -5.71 -10.97
CA ASP A 88 -4.60 -6.46 -10.91
C ASP A 88 -5.44 -6.27 -9.64
N ASN A 89 -5.35 -5.10 -8.99
CA ASN A 89 -6.26 -4.70 -7.91
C ASN A 89 -7.41 -3.87 -8.52
N PRO A 90 -8.66 -3.96 -8.02
CA PRO A 90 -9.76 -3.13 -8.47
C PRO A 90 -9.50 -1.64 -8.15
N PHE A 91 -8.83 -1.38 -7.03
CA PHE A 91 -8.31 -0.08 -6.63
C PHE A 91 -6.86 -0.23 -6.15
N ALA A 92 -6.01 0.73 -6.52
CA ALA A 92 -4.64 0.80 -6.01
C ALA A 92 -4.62 1.51 -4.64
N VAL A 93 -5.27 2.68 -4.53
CA VAL A 93 -5.37 3.42 -3.27
C VAL A 93 -6.76 4.01 -3.12
N GLN A 94 -7.40 3.76 -1.98
CA GLN A 94 -8.58 4.47 -1.54
C GLN A 94 -8.25 5.32 -0.31
N SER A 95 -8.45 6.63 -0.41
CA SER A 95 -8.29 7.56 0.69
C SER A 95 -9.66 8.04 1.19
N LEU A 96 -10.03 7.54 2.35
CA LEU A 96 -11.07 8.09 3.23
C LEU A 96 -10.41 8.85 4.40
N SER A 97 -9.14 9.24 4.24
CA SER A 97 -8.42 10.07 5.18
C SER A 97 -8.80 11.54 5.00
N SER A 98 -8.78 12.30 6.09
CA SER A 98 -8.87 13.76 6.05
C SER A 98 -7.58 14.41 5.51
N ILE A 99 -6.50 13.63 5.37
CA ILE A 99 -5.22 14.07 4.83
C ILE A 99 -5.12 13.71 3.35
N HIS A 100 -4.65 14.66 2.53
CA HIS A 100 -4.32 14.39 1.13
C HIS A 100 -3.06 13.54 1.05
N LEU A 101 -3.15 12.38 0.40
CA LEU A 101 -2.06 11.40 0.38
C LEU A 101 -1.06 11.69 -0.73
N ASP A 102 0.23 11.54 -0.42
CA ASP A 102 1.29 11.51 -1.41
C ASP A 102 1.54 10.05 -1.83
N ALA A 103 1.18 9.74 -3.07
CA ALA A 103 1.32 8.42 -3.68
C ALA A 103 2.10 8.48 -4.99
N ARG A 104 3.00 9.46 -5.17
CA ARG A 104 3.78 9.60 -6.40
C ARG A 104 4.83 8.50 -6.53
N GLU A 105 5.42 8.39 -7.72
CA GLU A 105 6.55 7.49 -8.00
C GLU A 105 6.21 6.00 -7.81
N ASN A 106 4.96 5.59 -8.02
CA ASN A 106 4.58 4.18 -8.07
C ASN A 106 4.31 3.74 -9.52
N TRP A 107 4.45 2.45 -9.77
CA TRP A 107 3.93 1.79 -10.95
C TRP A 107 2.53 1.27 -10.68
N TRP A 108 1.55 1.75 -11.46
CA TRP A 108 0.14 1.45 -11.26
C TRP A 108 -0.42 0.39 -12.22
N GLY A 109 0.48 -0.38 -12.85
CA GLY A 109 0.13 -1.38 -13.86
C GLY A 109 0.07 -0.85 -15.29
N SER A 110 0.06 0.48 -15.49
CA SER A 110 0.08 1.12 -16.82
C SER A 110 0.61 2.55 -16.72
N SER A 111 1.12 3.08 -17.84
CA SER A 111 1.47 4.50 -18.02
C SER A 111 0.76 5.04 -19.27
N PRO A 112 -0.19 5.99 -19.15
CA PRO A 112 -0.71 6.55 -17.89
C PRO A 112 -1.55 5.54 -17.08
N PRO A 113 -1.67 5.72 -15.74
CA PRO A 113 -2.52 4.90 -14.91
C PRO A 113 -3.99 5.15 -15.22
N ARG A 114 -4.83 4.12 -15.04
CA ARG A 114 -6.28 4.30 -15.05
C ARG A 114 -6.73 5.08 -13.82
N GLU A 115 -7.42 6.20 -14.03
CA GLU A 115 -7.90 7.05 -12.94
C GLU A 115 -8.83 6.31 -11.96
N SER A 116 -9.55 5.30 -12.45
CA SER A 116 -10.45 4.46 -11.65
C SER A 116 -9.73 3.65 -10.55
N LEU A 117 -8.40 3.56 -10.57
CA LEU A 117 -7.62 2.91 -9.53
C LEU A 117 -7.56 3.72 -8.23
N PHE A 118 -7.95 5.00 -8.27
CA PHE A 118 -7.84 5.92 -7.15
C PHE A 118 -9.21 6.42 -6.71
N LEU A 119 -9.42 6.48 -5.40
CA LEU A 119 -10.61 7.08 -4.80
C LEU A 119 -10.19 8.05 -3.69
N GLY A 120 -10.68 9.28 -3.72
CA GLY A 120 -10.43 10.30 -2.69
C GLY A 120 -9.21 11.18 -2.95
N GLY A 121 -8.76 11.89 -1.92
CA GLY A 121 -7.68 12.88 -2.00
C GLY A 121 -6.29 12.24 -2.09
N ILE A 122 -5.85 11.93 -3.31
CA ILE A 122 -4.57 11.25 -3.58
C ILE A 122 -3.81 11.99 -4.70
N ASN A 123 -2.55 12.31 -4.43
CA ASN A 123 -1.61 12.78 -5.44
C ASN A 123 -0.81 11.59 -5.99
N TYR A 124 -1.17 11.10 -7.18
CA TYR A 124 -0.49 10.01 -7.87
C TYR A 124 0.26 10.46 -9.14
N GLN A 125 0.20 11.75 -9.48
CA GLN A 125 0.84 12.31 -10.68
C GLN A 125 2.36 12.32 -10.54
N SER A 126 3.09 12.03 -11.62
CA SER A 126 4.50 11.57 -11.58
C SER A 126 4.60 10.09 -11.20
N TRP A 127 3.80 9.25 -11.86
CA TRP A 127 3.90 7.79 -11.79
C TRP A 127 5.14 7.28 -12.54
N LEU A 128 5.54 6.04 -12.27
CA LEU A 128 6.62 5.39 -13.01
C LEU A 128 6.14 4.96 -14.40
N GLU A 129 7.00 5.03 -15.41
CA GLU A 129 6.67 4.62 -16.78
C GLU A 129 6.81 3.10 -17.01
N ALA A 130 7.46 2.41 -16.08
CA ALA A 130 7.66 0.97 -16.07
C ALA A 130 7.56 0.43 -14.62
N PRO A 131 7.42 -0.89 -14.43
CA PRO A 131 7.47 -1.50 -13.10
C PRO A 131 8.71 -1.09 -12.31
N GLU A 132 8.54 -0.87 -11.01
CA GLU A 132 9.64 -0.69 -10.08
C GLU A 132 10.48 -1.98 -10.03
N ALA A 133 11.73 -1.89 -10.46
CA ALA A 133 12.63 -3.03 -10.60
C ALA A 133 13.07 -3.60 -9.24
N ASP A 134 13.21 -2.73 -8.24
CA ASP A 134 13.62 -3.12 -6.89
C ASP A 134 12.44 -3.64 -6.05
N ALA A 135 11.21 -3.45 -6.51
CA ALA A 135 10.04 -3.92 -5.78
C ALA A 135 9.97 -5.44 -5.79
N PHE A 136 9.57 -6.03 -4.67
CA PHE A 136 9.59 -7.48 -4.47
C PHE A 136 8.78 -8.23 -5.55
N GLN A 137 9.46 -9.06 -6.35
CA GLN A 137 8.86 -9.81 -7.47
C GLN A 137 8.46 -11.25 -7.12
N GLY A 138 8.35 -11.58 -5.82
CA GLY A 138 8.20 -12.97 -5.37
C GLY A 138 9.55 -13.66 -5.13
N ARG A 139 9.51 -14.95 -4.81
CA ARG A 139 10.72 -15.77 -4.73
C ARG A 139 11.29 -15.93 -6.14
N LYS A 140 12.50 -15.40 -6.37
CA LYS A 140 13.30 -15.82 -7.53
C LYS A 140 13.65 -17.31 -7.31
N PRO A 141 13.45 -18.18 -8.32
CA PRO A 141 13.73 -19.61 -8.20
C PRO A 141 15.20 -19.89 -7.90
#